data_AF-A0AAV4M1P2-F1
#
_entry.id   AF-A0AAV4M1P2-F1
#
_cell.length_a   1.000
_cell.length_b   1.000
_cell.length_c   1.000
_cell.angle_alpha   90.00
_cell.angle_beta   90.00
_cell.angle_gamma   90.00
#
_symmetry.space_group_name_H-M   'P 1'
#
loop_
_entity.id
_entity.type
_entity.pdbx_description
1 polymer ?
#
loop_
_entity_poly.entity_id
_entity_poly.type
_entity_poly.pdbx_seq_one_letter_code
_entity_poly.pdbx_strand_id
1 'polypeptide(L)'
;MQWDSRFREAFLCCDTQKIGTLQGPECAMVYQSLGLVLSREQCNSLPAMNKDQFVETGMKLVSELQQDGGLKTLFEAIQHPQNKTIGASELQEVMALLKNRSPEDLAEVMKLLDPSNSGRINYQSLVDVFSK
;
A
#
# COMPACT_ATOMS: atom_id res chain seq x y z
N MET A 1 -1.53 -15.14 -11.38
CA MET A 1 -0.85 -15.29 -10.08
C MET A 1 -1.87 -15.85 -9.09
N GLN A 2 -1.57 -16.95 -8.40
CA GLN A 2 -2.53 -17.56 -7.46
C GLN A 2 -2.22 -17.03 -6.05
N TRP A 3 -2.91 -15.96 -5.65
CA TRP A 3 -2.76 -15.32 -4.33
C TRP A 3 -2.96 -16.30 -3.16
N ASP A 4 -3.79 -17.33 -3.33
CA ASP A 4 -3.98 -18.42 -2.35
C ASP A 4 -2.65 -19.04 -1.92
N SER A 5 -1.82 -19.48 -2.88
CA SER A 5 -0.54 -20.13 -2.57
C SER A 5 0.42 -19.17 -1.87
N ARG A 6 0.43 -17.89 -2.28
CA ARG A 6 1.27 -16.85 -1.68
C ARG A 6 0.90 -16.61 -0.21
N PHE A 7 -0.40 -16.57 0.12
CA PHE A 7 -0.84 -16.43 1.50
C PHE A 7 -0.54 -17.67 2.35
N ARG A 8 -0.72 -18.88 1.78
CA ARG A 8 -0.36 -20.13 2.47
C ARG A 8 1.12 -20.18 2.81
N GLU A 9 1.99 -19.85 1.86
CA GLU A 9 3.44 -19.80 2.06
C GLU A 9 3.83 -18.75 3.10
N ALA A 10 3.28 -17.54 3.01
CA ALA A 10 3.55 -16.48 3.97
C ALA A 10 3.15 -16.86 5.39
N PHE A 11 1.98 -17.50 5.57
CA PHE A 11 1.55 -18.00 6.87
C PHE A 11 2.56 -18.98 7.47
N LEU A 12 2.99 -19.97 6.68
CA LEU A 12 3.93 -21.00 7.12
C LEU A 12 5.32 -20.44 7.45
N CYS A 13 5.76 -19.40 6.73
CA CYS A 13 7.00 -18.70 7.03
C CYS A 13 6.95 -17.94 8.36
N CYS A 14 5.78 -17.45 8.76
CA CYS A 14 5.60 -16.72 10.02
C CYS A 14 5.33 -17.65 11.21
N ASP A 15 4.55 -18.71 11.02
CA ASP A 15 4.23 -19.71 12.05
C ASP A 15 5.37 -20.73 12.26
N THR A 16 6.59 -20.23 12.52
CA THR A 16 7.80 -21.05 12.69
C THR A 16 7.71 -22.02 13.86
N GLN A 17 6.97 -21.65 14.91
CA GLN A 17 6.74 -22.47 16.10
C GLN A 17 5.59 -23.48 15.92
N LYS A 18 4.90 -23.47 14.78
CA LYS A 18 3.73 -24.32 14.49
C LYS A 18 2.63 -24.19 15.54
N ILE A 19 2.40 -22.96 16.00
CA ILE A 19 1.31 -22.59 16.89
C ILE A 19 -0.03 -22.78 16.17
N GLY A 20 -0.04 -22.71 14.84
CA GLY A 20 -1.21 -22.88 13.99
C GLY A 20 -2.07 -21.62 13.89
N THR A 21 -1.67 -20.53 14.54
CA THR A 21 -2.36 -19.23 14.49
C THR A 21 -1.36 -18.08 14.47
N LEU A 22 -1.69 -17.01 13.76
CA LEU A 22 -1.00 -15.72 13.79
C LEU A 22 -1.88 -14.70 14.52
N GLN A 23 -1.27 -13.81 15.31
CA GLN A 23 -2.01 -12.75 16.00
C GLN A 23 -2.43 -11.65 15.02
N GLY A 24 -3.46 -10.89 15.35
CA GLY A 24 -4.00 -9.81 14.50
C GLY A 24 -2.95 -8.83 13.95
N PRO A 25 -2.08 -8.26 14.81
CA PRO A 25 -1.00 -7.37 14.36
C PRO A 25 0.00 -8.06 13.42
N GLU A 26 0.31 -9.34 13.66
CA GLU A 26 1.20 -10.12 12.79
C GLU A 26 0.55 -10.35 11.43
N CYS A 27 -0.75 -10.68 11.41
CA CYS A 27 -1.50 -10.82 10.16
C CYS A 27 -1.44 -9.54 9.32
N ALA A 28 -1.65 -8.37 9.95
CA ALA A 28 -1.55 -7.08 9.28
C ALA A 28 -0.16 -6.87 8.64
N MET A 29 0.90 -7.15 9.40
CA MET A 29 2.28 -7.03 8.91
C MET A 29 2.56 -7.97 7.73
N VAL A 30 2.03 -9.20 7.75
CA VAL A 30 2.21 -10.15 6.65
C VAL A 30 1.47 -9.70 5.40
N TYR A 31 0.22 -9.20 5.51
CA TYR A 31 -0.47 -8.67 4.33
C TYR A 31 0.28 -7.47 3.73
N GLN A 32 0.79 -6.57 4.57
CA GLN A 32 1.58 -5.42 4.13
C GLN A 32 2.89 -5.83 3.46
N SER A 33 3.58 -6.85 3.97
CA SER A 33 4.82 -7.36 3.35
C SER A 33 4.56 -8.04 1.99
N LEU A 34 3.34 -8.54 1.77
CA LEU A 34 2.90 -9.08 0.49
C LEU A 34 2.43 -8.01 -0.50
N GLY A 35 2.40 -6.74 -0.09
CA GLY A 35 2.05 -5.58 -0.91
C GLY A 35 0.60 -5.13 -0.79
N LEU A 36 -0.17 -5.65 0.17
CA LEU A 36 -1.53 -5.19 0.41
C LEU A 36 -1.52 -3.94 1.28
N VAL A 37 -2.32 -2.94 0.90
CA VAL A 37 -2.52 -1.73 1.70
C VAL A 37 -3.75 -1.92 2.59
N LEU A 38 -3.55 -1.87 3.90
CA LEU A 38 -4.62 -1.95 4.89
C LEU A 38 -4.81 -0.57 5.57
N SER A 39 -6.06 -0.20 5.82
CA SER A 39 -6.39 0.97 6.63
C SER A 39 -6.02 0.74 8.11
N ARG A 40 -5.90 1.81 8.89
CA ARG A 40 -5.64 1.71 10.33
C ARG A 40 -6.72 0.90 11.05
N GLU A 41 -7.98 1.04 10.64
CA GLU A 41 -9.10 0.29 11.19
C GLU A 41 -8.99 -1.20 10.85
N GLN A 42 -8.65 -1.54 9.61
CA GLN A 42 -8.40 -2.92 9.20
C GLN A 42 -7.26 -3.53 10.02
N CYS A 43 -6.11 -2.85 10.16
CA CYS A 43 -4.99 -3.35 10.98
C CYS A 43 -5.40 -3.63 12.44
N ASN A 44 -6.25 -2.79 13.02
CA ASN A 44 -6.68 -2.92 14.42
C ASN A 44 -7.82 -3.92 14.64
N SER A 45 -8.55 -4.29 13.58
CA SER A 45 -9.72 -5.17 13.65
C SER A 45 -9.43 -6.62 13.26
N LEU A 46 -8.23 -6.91 12.72
CA LEU A 46 -7.84 -8.28 12.40
C LEU A 46 -7.78 -9.14 13.68
N PRO A 47 -8.53 -10.26 13.74
CA PRO A 47 -8.42 -11.20 14.84
C PRO A 47 -7.16 -12.07 14.69
N ALA A 48 -6.86 -12.86 15.72
CA ALA A 48 -5.97 -14.00 15.54
C ALA A 48 -6.59 -14.99 14.54
N MET A 49 -5.81 -15.47 13.58
CA MET A 49 -6.29 -16.31 12.48
C MET A 49 -5.45 -17.56 12.34
N ASN A 50 -6.12 -18.68 12.07
CA ASN A 50 -5.47 -19.88 11.55
C ASN A 50 -5.17 -19.72 10.06
N LYS A 51 -4.47 -20.70 9.47
CA LYS A 51 -4.04 -20.67 8.07
C LYS A 51 -5.20 -20.43 7.10
N ASP A 52 -6.33 -21.11 7.27
CA ASP A 52 -7.44 -21.03 6.31
C ASP A 52 -8.17 -19.68 6.42
N GLN A 53 -8.36 -19.17 7.65
CA GLN A 53 -8.91 -17.84 7.91
C GLN A 53 -8.02 -16.72 7.35
N PHE A 54 -6.69 -16.88 7.49
CA PHE A 54 -5.70 -15.95 6.94
C PHE A 54 -5.77 -15.92 5.42
N VAL A 55 -5.83 -17.09 4.76
CA VAL A 55 -5.95 -17.15 3.30
C VAL A 55 -7.27 -16.54 2.82
N GLU A 56 -8.39 -16.87 3.46
CA GLU A 56 -9.70 -16.33 3.10
C GLU A 56 -9.76 -14.80 3.23
N THR A 57 -9.24 -14.27 4.35
CA THR A 57 -9.17 -12.82 4.58
C THR A 57 -8.25 -12.13 3.58
N GLY A 58 -7.07 -12.71 3.29
CA GLY A 58 -6.16 -12.21 2.26
C GLY A 58 -6.80 -12.17 0.87
N MET A 59 -7.52 -13.23 0.48
CA MET A 59 -8.25 -13.28 -0.78
C MET A 59 -9.35 -12.22 -0.88
N LYS A 60 -10.06 -11.96 0.22
CA LYS A 60 -11.04 -10.86 0.28
C LYS A 60 -10.36 -9.50 0.10
N LEU A 61 -9.26 -9.23 0.81
CA LEU A 61 -8.51 -7.98 0.67
C LEU A 61 -7.98 -7.79 -0.76
N VAL A 62 -7.53 -8.87 -1.42
CA VAL A 62 -7.10 -8.83 -2.84
C VAL A 62 -8.27 -8.56 -3.78
N SER A 63 -9.46 -9.09 -3.50
CA SER A 63 -10.65 -8.81 -4.31
C SER A 63 -11.15 -7.37 -4.18
N GLU A 64 -10.87 -6.75 -3.02
CA GLU A 64 -11.18 -5.34 -2.72
C GLU A 64 -10.06 -4.39 -3.17
N LEU A 65 -8.88 -4.93 -3.48
CA LEU A 65 -7.75 -4.19 -4.01
C LEU A 65 -8.15 -3.60 -5.37
N GLN A 66 -8.35 -2.28 -5.39
CA GLN A 66 -8.56 -1.55 -6.64
C GLN A 66 -7.35 -1.81 -7.56
N GLN A 67 -7.60 -1.92 -8.87
CA GLN A 67 -6.59 -2.28 -9.88
C GLN A 67 -5.35 -1.36 -9.86
N ASP A 68 -5.46 -0.18 -9.25
CA ASP A 68 -4.42 0.83 -9.07
C ASP A 68 -3.82 0.86 -7.64
N GLY A 69 -4.08 -0.14 -6.80
CA GLY A 69 -3.56 -0.19 -5.42
C GLY A 69 -4.18 0.85 -4.49
N GLY A 70 -5.32 1.46 -4.85
CA GLY A 70 -5.93 2.56 -4.11
C GLY A 70 -5.25 3.90 -4.35
N LEU A 71 -4.31 3.97 -5.31
CA LEU A 71 -3.58 5.18 -5.66
C LEU A 71 -4.53 6.30 -6.11
N LYS A 72 -5.61 5.96 -6.82
CA LYS A 72 -6.64 6.91 -7.22
C LYS A 72 -7.38 7.49 -6.04
N THR A 73 -7.83 6.66 -5.11
CA THR A 73 -8.53 7.14 -3.91
C THR A 73 -7.62 8.03 -3.06
N LEU A 74 -6.34 7.68 -2.96
CA LEU A 74 -5.34 8.48 -2.26
C LEU A 74 -5.08 9.82 -2.96
N PHE A 75 -5.01 9.81 -4.30
CA PHE A 75 -4.89 11.02 -5.11
C PHE A 75 -6.11 11.92 -4.96
N GLU A 76 -7.31 11.38 -5.06
CA GLU A 76 -8.58 12.11 -4.94
C GLU A 76 -8.76 12.74 -3.55
N ALA A 77 -8.21 12.11 -2.50
CA ALA A 77 -8.25 12.64 -1.15
C ALA A 77 -7.31 13.84 -0.91
N ILE A 78 -6.23 13.97 -1.70
CA ILE A 78 -5.18 14.97 -1.50
C ILE A 78 -5.22 16.08 -2.56
N GLN A 79 -5.75 15.81 -3.76
CA GLN A 79 -5.80 16.78 -4.86
C GLN A 79 -6.56 18.05 -4.47
N HIS A 80 -6.15 19.18 -5.06
CA HIS A 80 -6.92 20.41 -4.94
C HIS A 80 -8.26 20.30 -5.70
N PRO A 81 -9.39 20.70 -5.09
CA PRO A 81 -10.72 20.53 -5.69
C PRO A 81 -10.92 21.22 -7.04
N GLN A 82 -10.23 22.34 -7.26
CA GLN A 82 -10.44 23.20 -8.44
C GLN A 82 -9.64 22.76 -9.66
N ASN A 83 -8.47 22.14 -9.47
CA ASN A 83 -7.55 21.84 -10.57
C ASN A 83 -7.21 20.35 -10.69
N LYS A 84 -7.65 19.50 -9.75
CA LYS A 84 -7.41 18.05 -9.72
C LYS A 84 -5.92 17.69 -9.82
N THR A 85 -5.06 18.49 -9.19
CA THR A 85 -3.61 18.25 -9.06
C THR A 85 -3.20 18.29 -7.60
N ILE A 86 -2.11 17.61 -7.27
CA ILE A 86 -1.44 17.69 -5.96
C ILE A 86 -0.25 18.63 -6.09
N GLY A 87 -0.02 19.49 -5.10
CA GLY A 87 1.20 20.29 -5.04
C GLY A 87 2.43 19.41 -4.84
N ALA A 88 3.50 19.64 -5.60
CA ALA A 88 4.72 18.86 -5.48
C ALA A 88 5.29 18.90 -4.05
N SER A 89 5.30 20.07 -3.41
CA SER A 89 5.71 20.23 -2.02
C SER A 89 4.83 19.45 -1.03
N GLU A 90 3.51 19.43 -1.26
CA GLU A 90 2.55 18.72 -0.41
C GLU A 90 2.78 17.20 -0.47
N LEU A 91 3.00 16.65 -1.67
CA LEU A 91 3.32 15.24 -1.84
C LEU A 91 4.65 14.87 -1.17
N GLN A 92 5.66 15.74 -1.29
CA GLN A 92 6.96 15.54 -0.68
C GLN A 92 6.88 15.53 0.86
N GLU A 93 6.09 16.43 1.45
CA GLU A 93 5.83 16.46 2.90
C GLU A 93 5.11 15.19 3.37
N VAL A 94 4.07 14.76 2.66
CA VAL A 94 3.34 13.51 2.96
C VAL A 94 4.28 12.31 2.89
N MET A 95 5.10 12.19 1.83
CA MET A 95 6.02 11.07 1.68
C MET A 95 7.15 11.07 2.72
N ALA A 96 7.65 12.25 3.11
CA ALA A 96 8.63 12.39 4.19
C ALA A 96 8.05 11.95 5.54
N LEU A 97 6.79 12.30 5.82
CA LEU A 97 6.08 11.88 7.03
C LEU A 97 5.83 10.37 7.08
N LEU A 98 5.61 9.73 5.92
CA LEU A 98 5.39 8.29 5.83
C LEU A 98 6.66 7.46 6.06
N LYS A 99 7.86 8.05 6.13
CA LYS A 99 9.17 7.37 6.32
C LYS A 99 9.43 6.17 5.39
N ASN A 100 8.73 6.09 4.26
CA ASN A 100 8.75 4.92 3.38
C ASN A 100 9.90 4.95 2.36
N ARG A 101 10.70 6.02 2.31
CA ARG A 101 11.78 6.23 1.32
C ARG A 101 12.92 7.06 1.93
N SER A 102 14.14 6.91 1.40
CA SER A 102 15.24 7.83 1.69
C SER A 102 14.96 9.21 1.06
N PRO A 103 15.60 10.29 1.56
CA PRO A 103 15.51 11.61 0.92
C PRO A 103 16.01 11.62 -0.53
N GLU A 104 17.00 10.78 -0.86
CA GLU A 104 17.50 10.66 -2.23
C GLU A 104 16.46 10.04 -3.17
N ASP A 105 15.84 8.92 -2.76
CA ASP A 105 14.77 8.26 -3.52
C ASP A 105 13.59 9.20 -3.76
N LEU A 106 13.27 10.04 -2.77
CA LEU A 106 12.23 11.06 -2.86
C LEU A 106 12.52 12.10 -3.94
N ALA A 107 13.75 12.62 -3.99
CA ALA A 107 14.13 13.60 -5.00
C ALA A 107 14.07 13.03 -6.42
N GLU A 108 14.40 11.75 -6.61
CA GLU A 108 14.29 11.08 -7.89
C GLU A 108 12.82 10.85 -8.30
N VAL A 109 11.98 10.40 -7.36
CA VAL A 109 10.54 10.24 -7.60
C VAL A 109 9.89 11.58 -7.97
N MET A 110 10.25 12.66 -7.28
CA MET A 110 9.71 13.99 -7.58
C MET A 110 10.11 14.48 -8.97
N LYS A 111 11.34 14.21 -9.44
CA LYS A 111 11.76 14.53 -10.81
C LYS A 111 10.99 13.76 -11.87
N LEU A 112 10.57 12.53 -11.57
CA LEU A 112 9.76 11.72 -12.47
C LEU A 112 8.29 12.20 -12.51
N LEU A 113 7.78 12.66 -11.37
CA LEU A 113 6.39 13.12 -11.24
C LEU A 113 6.16 14.53 -11.79
N ASP A 114 7.15 15.42 -11.67
CA ASP A 114 7.09 16.81 -12.15
C ASP A 114 8.36 17.19 -12.97
N PRO A 115 8.57 16.56 -14.14
CA PRO A 115 9.77 16.79 -14.96
C PRO A 115 9.85 18.22 -15.51
N SER A 116 8.72 18.91 -15.64
CA SER A 116 8.64 20.31 -16.06
C SER A 116 8.82 21.30 -14.92
N ASN A 117 8.97 20.81 -13.67
CA ASN A 117 9.09 21.63 -12.46
C ASN A 117 7.95 22.65 -12.33
N SER A 118 6.74 22.23 -12.69
CA SER A 118 5.52 23.02 -12.68
C SER A 118 4.97 23.25 -11.27
N GLY A 119 5.47 22.50 -10.29
CA GLY A 119 4.97 22.45 -8.92
C GLY A 119 3.66 21.68 -8.77
N ARG A 120 3.16 21.04 -9.85
CA ARG A 120 1.88 20.35 -9.87
C ARG A 120 2.01 18.94 -10.42
N ILE A 121 1.46 17.98 -9.69
CA ILE A 121 1.44 16.57 -10.07
C ILE A 121 0.01 16.19 -10.42
N ASN A 122 -0.17 15.67 -11.63
CA ASN A 122 -1.45 15.13 -12.07
C ASN A 122 -1.52 13.61 -11.83
N TYR A 123 -2.72 13.06 -11.87
CA TYR A 123 -2.95 11.64 -11.61
C TYR A 123 -2.19 10.73 -12.59
N GLN A 124 -2.13 11.11 -13.88
CA GLN A 124 -1.47 10.31 -14.91
C GLN A 124 0.04 10.17 -14.64
N SER A 125 0.71 11.27 -14.27
CA SER A 125 2.13 11.23 -13.87
C SER A 125 2.35 10.25 -12.71
N LEU A 126 1.41 10.23 -11.75
CA LEU A 126 1.47 9.33 -10.61
C LEU A 126 1.29 7.86 -11.03
N VAL A 127 0.31 7.56 -11.89
CA VAL A 127 0.14 6.21 -12.43
C VAL A 127 1.38 5.77 -13.21
N ASP A 128 1.94 6.63 -14.07
CA ASP A 128 3.09 6.30 -14.92
C ASP A 128 4.36 5.97 -14.13
N VAL A 129 4.54 6.57 -12.95
CA VAL A 129 5.68 6.33 -12.05
C VAL A 129 5.45 5.09 -11.18
N PHE A 130 4.23 4.87 -10.69
CA PHE A 130 3.94 3.83 -9.71
C PHE A 130 3.38 2.53 -10.31
N SER A 131 3.07 2.51 -11.61
CA SER A 131 2.56 1.32 -12.33
C SER A 131 3.60 0.67 -13.26
N LYS A 132 4.86 1.13 -13.22
CA LYS A 132 6.01 0.49 -13.87
C LYS A 132 6.72 -0.45 -12.90
#